data_AF-A0A937END4-F1
#
_entry.id   AF-A0A937END4-F1
#
_cell.length_a   1.000
_cell.length_b   1.000
_cell.length_c   1.000
_cell.angle_alpha   90.00
_cell.angle_beta   90.00
_cell.angle_gamma   90.00
#
_symmetry.space_group_name_H-M   'P 1'
#
loop_
_entity.id
_entity.type
_entity.pdbx_description
1 polymer ?
#
loop_
_entity_poly.entity_id
_entity_poly.type
_entity_poly.pdbx_seq_one_letter_code
_entity_poly.pdbx_strand_id
1 'polypeptide(L)'
;MAKRSKIAKNEKRKTVVERYAARRAELKEIIRRPSSTDGERAAAIAELRRQPRDASATRVRNRDSVDGRPRGHLRKFGLSRVRMREQAHAGLLPGVTKSSW
;
A
#
# COMPACT_ATOMS: atom_id res chain seq x y z
N MET A 1 11.52 15.66 6.59
CA MET A 1 10.33 14.90 7.04
C MET A 1 9.11 15.22 6.19
N ALA A 2 8.17 14.29 6.05
CA ALA A 2 6.90 14.54 5.36
C ALA A 2 5.91 15.32 6.25
N LYS A 3 4.98 16.05 5.61
CA LYS A 3 3.88 16.72 6.33
C LYS A 3 3.02 15.69 7.08
N ARG A 4 2.74 15.93 8.38
CA ARG A 4 1.91 15.06 9.23
C ARG A 4 0.56 14.73 8.58
N SER A 5 -0.09 15.74 7.98
CA SER A 5 -1.36 15.56 7.25
C SER A 5 -1.28 14.54 6.11
N LYS A 6 -0.14 14.45 5.43
CA LYS A 6 0.06 13.48 4.34
C LYS A 6 0.30 12.06 4.87
N ILE A 7 0.93 11.92 6.05
CA ILE A 7 1.11 10.64 6.74
C ILE A 7 -0.26 10.13 7.20
N ALA A 8 -1.02 10.96 7.92
CA ALA A 8 -2.38 10.65 8.38
C ALA A 8 -3.32 10.28 7.21
N LYS A 9 -3.24 11.00 6.09
CA LYS A 9 -4.02 10.67 4.88
C LYS A 9 -3.67 9.30 4.30
N ASN A 10 -2.40 8.89 4.35
CA ASN A 10 -1.98 7.57 3.87
C ASN A 10 -2.43 6.47 4.83
N GLU A 11 -2.41 6.73 6.13
CA GLU A 11 -2.89 5.79 7.14
C GLU A 11 -4.40 5.56 7.01
N LYS A 12 -5.19 6.63 6.89
CA LYS A 12 -6.62 6.54 6.59
C LYS A 12 -6.90 5.71 5.33
N ARG A 13 -6.07 5.82 4.28
CA ARG A 13 -6.21 5.00 3.07
C ARG A 13 -5.96 3.52 3.36
N LYS A 14 -4.98 3.16 4.18
CA LYS A 14 -4.73 1.75 4.55
C LYS A 14 -5.96 1.16 5.25
N THR A 15 -6.51 1.86 6.24
CA THR A 15 -7.71 1.43 6.96
C THR A 15 -8.91 1.25 6.02
N VAL A 16 -9.11 2.19 5.08
CA VAL A 16 -10.20 2.06 4.09
C VAL A 16 -9.93 0.90 3.12
N VAL A 17 -8.69 0.71 2.67
CA VAL A 17 -8.34 -0.42 1.80
C VAL A 17 -8.62 -1.75 2.50
N GLU A 18 -8.19 -1.89 3.75
CA GLU A 18 -8.42 -3.09 4.56
C GLU A 18 -9.92 -3.40 4.70
N ARG A 19 -10.74 -2.39 5.04
CA ARG A 19 -12.19 -2.53 5.17
C ARG A 19 -12.88 -3.06 3.89
N TYR A 20 -12.40 -2.66 2.72
CA TYR A 20 -13.03 -3.00 1.43
C TYR A 20 -12.28 -4.11 0.67
N ALA A 21 -11.17 -4.63 1.20
CA ALA A 21 -10.27 -5.53 0.48
C ALA A 21 -10.97 -6.79 -0.03
N ALA A 22 -11.69 -7.49 0.86
CA ALA A 22 -12.39 -8.72 0.55
C ALA A 22 -13.47 -8.50 -0.52
N ARG A 23 -14.39 -7.56 -0.29
CA ARG A 23 -15.48 -7.27 -1.24
C ARG A 23 -14.95 -6.83 -2.61
N ARG A 24 -13.88 -6.04 -2.65
CA ARG A 24 -13.26 -5.62 -3.92
C ARG A 24 -12.58 -6.77 -4.66
N ALA A 25 -12.02 -7.74 -3.94
CA ALA A 25 -11.44 -8.93 -4.55
C ALA A 25 -12.53 -9.78 -5.21
N GLU A 26 -13.65 -10.03 -4.52
CA GLU A 26 -14.82 -10.73 -5.05
C GLU A 26 -15.36 -10.07 -6.32
N LEU A 27 -15.65 -8.76 -6.26
CA LEU A 27 -16.21 -8.03 -7.41
C LEU A 27 -15.27 -8.06 -8.61
N LYS A 28 -13.95 -7.91 -8.36
CA LYS A 28 -12.96 -8.01 -9.44
C LYS A 28 -12.88 -9.41 -10.02
N GLU A 29 -13.07 -10.44 -9.21
CA GLU A 29 -13.09 -11.82 -9.69
C GLU A 29 -14.32 -12.09 -10.54
N ILE A 30 -15.50 -11.61 -10.15
CA ILE A 30 -16.72 -11.66 -10.98
C ILE A 30 -16.48 -10.98 -12.34
N ILE A 31 -15.83 -9.82 -12.36
CA ILE A 31 -15.51 -9.10 -13.59
C ILE A 31 -14.49 -9.86 -14.46
N ARG A 32 -13.47 -10.45 -13.83
CA ARG A 32 -12.37 -11.15 -14.54
C ARG A 32 -12.82 -12.49 -15.13
N ARG A 33 -13.75 -13.17 -14.46
CA ARG A 33 -14.16 -14.54 -14.80
C ARG A 33 -14.91 -14.59 -16.15
N PRO A 34 -14.49 -15.43 -17.11
CA PRO A 34 -15.16 -15.59 -18.40
C PRO A 34 -16.59 -16.15 -18.31
N SER A 35 -16.88 -16.97 -17.29
CA SER A 35 -18.19 -17.59 -17.09
C SER A 35 -19.24 -16.71 -16.40
N SER A 36 -18.87 -15.52 -15.94
CA SER A 36 -19.85 -14.56 -15.40
C SER A 36 -20.74 -14.03 -16.52
N THR A 37 -22.03 -13.88 -16.24
CA THR A 37 -22.99 -13.28 -17.17
C THR A 37 -22.74 -11.78 -17.30
N ASP A 38 -23.20 -11.18 -18.40
CA ASP A 38 -23.03 -9.74 -18.62
C ASP A 38 -23.79 -8.89 -17.59
N GLY A 39 -24.92 -9.37 -17.09
CA GLY A 39 -25.68 -8.74 -16.00
C GLY A 39 -24.89 -8.70 -14.69
N GLU A 40 -24.27 -9.82 -14.30
CA GLU A 40 -23.42 -9.90 -13.10
C GLU A 40 -22.18 -9.02 -13.22
N ARG A 41 -21.56 -8.98 -14.41
CA ARG A 41 -20.42 -8.09 -14.68
C ARG A 41 -20.83 -6.62 -14.58
N ALA A 42 -21.95 -6.24 -15.17
CA ALA A 42 -22.45 -4.86 -15.13
C ALA A 42 -22.76 -4.43 -13.68
N ALA A 43 -23.42 -5.29 -12.90
CA ALA A 43 -23.71 -5.06 -11.49
C ALA A 43 -22.41 -4.92 -10.66
N ALA A 44 -21.44 -5.80 -10.88
CA ALA A 44 -20.16 -5.76 -10.18
C ALA A 44 -19.36 -4.48 -10.50
N ILE A 45 -19.36 -4.05 -11.76
CA ILE A 45 -18.73 -2.78 -12.18
C ILE A 45 -19.44 -1.58 -11.52
N ALA A 46 -20.77 -1.57 -11.51
CA ALA A 46 -21.55 -0.51 -10.88
C ALA A 46 -21.27 -0.42 -9.36
N GLU A 47 -21.24 -1.56 -8.67
CA GLU A 47 -20.90 -1.59 -7.25
C GLU A 47 -19.46 -1.12 -6.99
N LEU A 48 -18.49 -1.58 -7.78
CA LEU A 48 -17.09 -1.19 -7.65
C LEU A 48 -16.88 0.32 -7.85
N ARG A 49 -17.67 0.94 -8.74
CA ARG A 49 -17.69 2.39 -8.99
C ARG A 49 -18.33 3.19 -7.86
N ARG A 50 -19.34 2.63 -7.19
CA ARG A 50 -20.02 3.27 -6.03
C ARG A 50 -19.12 3.34 -4.80
N GLN A 51 -18.16 2.43 -4.66
CA GLN A 51 -17.25 2.40 -3.52
C GLN A 51 -16.28 3.61 -3.50
N PRO A 52 -15.76 4.00 -2.31
CA PRO A 52 -14.83 5.11 -2.19
C PRO A 52 -13.56 4.92 -3.03
N ARG A 53 -13.09 5.97 -3.71
CA ARG A 53 -11.85 5.90 -4.54
C ARG A 53 -10.65 5.42 -3.72
N ASP A 54 -10.55 5.87 -2.46
CA ASP A 54 -9.45 5.54 -1.54
C ASP A 54 -9.49 4.08 -1.05
N ALA A 55 -10.53 3.29 -1.36
CA ALA A 55 -10.56 1.84 -1.16
C ALA A 55 -9.67 1.05 -2.12
N SER A 56 -9.11 1.71 -3.14
CA SER A 56 -8.14 1.07 -4.04
C SER A 56 -6.74 1.05 -3.43
N ALA A 57 -6.19 -0.16 -3.26
CA ALA A 57 -4.83 -0.39 -2.75
C ALA A 57 -3.74 0.36 -3.53
N THR A 58 -3.92 0.57 -4.83
CA THR A 58 -2.99 1.32 -5.71
C THR A 58 -2.75 2.77 -5.23
N ARG A 59 -3.66 3.34 -4.44
CA ARG A 59 -3.56 4.72 -3.95
C ARG A 59 -2.79 4.86 -2.65
N VAL A 60 -2.49 3.74 -1.99
CA VAL A 60 -1.60 3.71 -0.82
C VAL A 60 -0.18 3.89 -1.32
N ARG A 61 0.58 4.78 -0.66
CA ARG A 61 1.99 5.01 -0.97
C ARG A 61 2.83 4.44 0.15
N ASN A 62 3.81 3.61 -0.20
CA ASN A 62 4.82 3.19 0.77
C ASN A 62 5.67 4.41 1.15
N ARG A 63 5.73 4.65 2.45
CA ARG A 63 6.48 5.74 3.07
C ARG A 63 7.38 5.12 4.13
N ASP A 64 8.49 5.79 4.39
CA ASP A 64 9.27 5.53 5.60
C ASP A 64 8.35 5.54 6.83
N SER A 65 8.45 4.50 7.67
CA SER A 65 7.61 4.29 8.84
C SER A 65 7.74 5.38 9.89
N VAL A 66 8.85 6.12 9.92
CA VAL A 66 9.12 7.09 10.97
C VAL A 66 9.05 8.52 10.45
N ASP A 67 9.76 8.85 9.36
CA ASP A 67 9.82 10.24 8.86
C ASP A 67 8.82 10.54 7.72
N GLY A 68 8.16 9.49 7.21
CA GLY A 68 7.15 9.57 6.17
C GLY A 68 7.68 9.83 4.74
N ARG A 69 9.01 9.76 4.50
CA ARG A 69 9.61 10.00 3.18
C ARG A 69 8.99 9.07 2.12
N PRO A 70 8.43 9.62 1.02
CA PRO A 70 7.64 8.83 0.05
C PRO A 70 8.46 8.19 -1.09
N ARG A 71 9.78 8.38 -1.09
CA ARG A 71 10.71 7.94 -2.16
C ARG A 71 11.91 7.23 -1.55
N GLY A 72 12.48 6.28 -2.30
CA GLY A 72 13.60 5.46 -1.83
C GLY A 72 13.22 4.57 -0.65
N HIS A 73 11.97 4.08 -0.63
CA HIS A 73 11.47 3.18 0.39
C HIS A 73 11.93 1.75 0.11
N LEU A 74 12.52 1.10 1.10
CA LEU A 74 12.99 -0.28 1.04
C LEU A 74 11.97 -1.18 1.73
N ARG A 75 11.24 -1.99 0.96
CA ARG A 75 10.14 -2.83 1.48
C ARG A 75 10.57 -3.80 2.58
N LYS A 76 11.79 -4.34 2.50
CA LYS A 76 12.36 -5.26 3.50
C LYS A 76 12.46 -4.62 4.89
N PHE A 77 12.73 -3.31 4.96
CA PHE A 77 12.97 -2.61 6.21
C PHE A 77 11.83 -1.65 6.60
N GLY A 78 10.94 -1.30 5.67
CA GLY A 78 9.92 -0.28 5.91
C GLY A 78 10.44 1.16 5.98
N LEU A 79 11.72 1.38 5.69
CA LEU A 79 12.43 2.65 5.87
C LEU A 79 12.85 3.26 4.53
N SER A 80 13.17 4.56 4.55
CA SER A 80 13.86 5.21 3.45
C SER A 80 15.36 4.86 3.43
N ARG A 81 16.00 5.03 2.27
CA ARG A 81 17.44 4.79 2.11
C ARG A 81 18.34 5.53 3.11
N VAL A 82 17.94 6.72 3.56
CA VAL A 82 18.73 7.55 4.48
C VAL A 82 18.67 6.95 5.89
N ARG A 83 17.46 6.72 6.39
CA ARG A 83 17.25 6.10 7.71
C ARG A 83 17.75 4.67 7.78
N MET A 84 17.59 3.91 6.70
CA MET A 84 18.16 2.56 6.63
C MET A 84 19.68 2.62 6.80
N ARG A 85 20.37 3.54 6.10
CA ARG A 85 21.82 3.72 6.25
C ARG A 85 22.21 4.15 7.66
N GLU A 86 21.50 5.10 8.26
CA GLU A 86 21.74 5.55 9.63
C GLU A 86 21.59 4.41 10.65
N GLN A 87 20.50 3.64 10.55
CA GLN A 87 20.25 2.50 11.45
C GLN A 87 21.21 1.33 11.21
N ALA A 88 21.60 1.07 9.96
CA ALA A 88 22.61 0.07 9.63
C ALA A 88 23.97 0.42 10.24
N HIS A 89 24.42 1.68 10.09
CA HIS A 89 25.68 2.14 10.69
C HIS A 89 25.65 2.16 12.22
N ALA A 90 24.47 2.39 12.80
CA ALA A 90 24.26 2.31 14.25
C ALA A 90 24.11 0.87 14.78
N GLY A 91 24.13 -0.16 13.92
CA GLY A 91 23.95 -1.56 14.34
C GLY A 91 22.53 -1.92 14.79
N LEU A 92 21.53 -1.08 14.48
CA LEU A 92 20.12 -1.30 14.88
C LEU A 92 19.38 -2.28 13.95
N LEU A 93 19.98 -2.63 12.81
CA LEU A 93 19.40 -3.57 11.85
C LEU A 93 20.09 -4.95 11.97
N PRO A 94 19.35 -6.01 12.38
CA PRO A 94 19.92 -7.33 12.57
C PRO A 94 20.52 -7.90 11.27
N GLY A 95 21.78 -8.36 11.36
CA GLY A 95 22.47 -9.02 10.24
C GLY A 95 22.76 -8.10 9.04
N VAL A 96 22.72 -6.78 9.21
CA VAL A 96 23.06 -5.82 8.15
C VAL A 96 24.47 -5.30 8.36
N THR A 97 25.38 -5.66 7.46
CA THR A 97 26.76 -5.17 7.42
C THR A 97 27.10 -4.68 6.02
N LYS A 98 28.21 -3.95 5.88
CA LYS A 98 28.75 -3.62 4.56
C LYS A 98 29.28 -4.90 3.91
N SER A 99 28.84 -5.17 2.70
CA SER A 99 29.28 -6.30 1.88
C SER A 99 30.45 -5.89 0.96
N SER A 100 31.42 -6.78 0.82
CA SER A 100 32.45 -6.74 -0.23
C SER A 100 32.49 -8.13 -0.89
N TRP A 101 32.47 -8.17 -2.22
CA TRP A 101 32.62 -9.36 -3.03
C TRP A 101 33.46 -9.02 -4.27
#